data_AF-A0A4P8IXN7-F1
#
_entry.id   AF-A0A4P8IXN7-F1
#
_cell.length_a   1.000
_cell.length_b   1.000
_cell.length_c   1.000
_cell.angle_alpha   90.00
_cell.angle_beta   90.00
_cell.angle_gamma   90.00
#
_symmetry.space_group_name_H-M   'P 1'
#
loop_
_entity.id
_entity.type
_entity.pdbx_description
1 polymer ?
#
loop_
_entity_poly.entity_id
_entity_poly.type
_entity_poly.pdbx_seq_one_letter_code
_entity_poly.pdbx_strand_id
1 'polypeptide(L)'
;MATRKKHGIRVGIGGWTFEPWRGTFYPSDLTQKRELEYASRQLTSIEINGTFYGTQRSDSFAKWYDETPEGFVFALKAPRFATHRRVLAEAGESVERFFASGVMRLKEKLGPINWQFATTKQFNAEDFEAFLALLPPEVDGQAVRHAVEVRHDSFKHADFIALARRYGVAVVVAGDSQYPQIADHTAPFVYARIMGTAETEAQGYSDAALDLWAERAQQWAAGSTPDGLETVAEPPRKASQRDVYLYVISGFKVRNPAAGMAIIDRLRKAG
;
A
#
# COMPACT_ATOMS: atom_id res chain seq x y z
N MET A 1 0.94 23.15 -19.46
CA MET A 1 2.28 22.70 -19.03
C MET A 1 2.09 21.61 -18.00
N ALA A 2 2.49 20.37 -18.29
CA ALA A 2 2.40 19.28 -17.34
C ALA A 2 3.33 19.59 -16.16
N THR A 3 2.75 19.90 -15.01
CA THR A 3 3.48 19.98 -13.75
C THR A 3 4.16 18.63 -13.55
N ARG A 4 5.50 18.62 -13.64
CA ARG A 4 6.35 17.47 -13.34
C ARG A 4 5.91 16.97 -11.96
N LYS A 5 5.18 15.84 -11.89
CA LYS A 5 4.75 15.25 -10.60
C LYS A 5 6.01 15.09 -9.75
N LYS A 6 6.11 15.87 -8.67
CA LYS A 6 7.18 15.70 -7.68
C LYS A 6 6.94 14.31 -7.08
N HIS A 7 7.89 13.39 -7.25
CA HIS A 7 7.82 12.08 -6.59
C HIS A 7 7.60 12.30 -5.10
N GLY A 8 6.60 11.62 -4.53
CA GLY A 8 6.08 11.93 -3.20
C GLY A 8 6.08 10.74 -2.26
N ILE A 9 6.39 11.00 -0.98
CA ILE A 9 6.20 10.04 0.10
C ILE A 9 4.78 10.20 0.63
N ARG A 10 4.01 9.12 0.60
CA ARG A 10 2.64 9.00 1.05
C ARG A 10 2.59 8.06 2.23
N VAL A 11 2.25 8.60 3.39
CA VAL A 11 2.12 7.85 4.63
C VAL A 11 0.65 7.77 5.04
N GLY A 12 0.23 6.57 5.44
CA GLY A 12 -1.16 6.26 5.72
C GLY A 12 -1.38 5.10 6.67
N ILE A 13 -2.66 4.72 6.77
CA ILE A 13 -3.16 3.59 7.56
C ILE A 13 -4.07 2.71 6.71
N GLY A 14 -4.45 1.54 7.24
CA GLY A 14 -5.39 0.62 6.62
C GLY A 14 -6.84 0.85 7.08
N GLY A 15 -7.64 1.53 6.26
CA GLY A 15 -9.02 1.89 6.56
C GLY A 15 -9.17 3.10 7.49
N TRP A 16 -10.41 3.54 7.71
CA TRP A 16 -10.75 4.71 8.56
C TRP A 16 -11.94 4.45 9.49
N THR A 17 -12.44 3.21 9.54
CA THR A 17 -13.57 2.87 10.41
C THR A 17 -13.15 1.73 11.31
N PHE A 18 -12.69 2.09 12.51
CA PHE A 18 -12.28 1.18 13.55
C PHE A 18 -12.70 1.80 14.89
N GLU A 19 -13.62 1.13 15.59
CA GLU A 19 -14.24 1.68 16.80
C GLU A 19 -13.21 2.12 17.87
N PRO A 20 -12.12 1.36 18.15
CA PRO A 20 -11.14 1.76 19.14
C PRO A 20 -10.32 3.02 18.80
N TRP A 21 -10.47 3.56 17.59
CA TRP A 21 -9.90 4.87 17.24
C TRP A 21 -10.70 6.05 17.79
N ARG A 22 -11.92 5.83 18.28
CA ARG A 22 -12.70 6.87 18.96
C ARG A 22 -12.06 7.19 20.32
N GLY A 23 -11.73 8.45 20.53
CA GLY A 23 -11.06 8.92 21.75
C GLY A 23 -9.53 8.76 21.74
N THR A 24 -8.96 8.04 20.78
CA THR A 24 -7.49 7.93 20.62
C THR A 24 -6.99 8.64 19.36
N PHE A 25 -7.79 8.65 18.30
CA PHE A 25 -7.50 9.33 17.03
C PHE A 25 -8.64 10.27 16.60
N TYR A 26 -9.90 9.82 16.74
CA TYR A 26 -11.06 10.65 16.42
C TYR A 26 -11.49 11.49 17.63
N PRO A 27 -11.83 12.78 17.42
CA PRO A 27 -12.50 13.60 18.43
C PRO A 27 -13.77 12.93 18.95
N SER A 28 -14.07 13.13 20.23
CA SER A 28 -15.20 12.47 20.90
C SER A 28 -16.56 12.84 20.31
N ASP A 29 -16.69 14.04 19.74
CA ASP A 29 -17.91 14.55 19.09
C ASP A 29 -17.97 14.27 17.58
N LEU A 30 -16.94 13.63 17.00
CA LEU A 30 -16.89 13.35 15.57
C LEU A 30 -17.87 12.23 15.18
N THR A 31 -18.89 12.58 14.40
CA THR A 31 -19.82 11.58 13.82
C THR A 31 -19.09 10.62 12.88
N GLN A 32 -19.45 9.33 12.88
CA GLN A 32 -18.81 8.30 12.05
C GLN A 32 -18.75 8.65 10.56
N LYS A 33 -19.80 9.28 10.02
CA LYS A 33 -19.87 9.71 8.62
C LYS A 33 -18.78 10.71 8.20
N ARG A 34 -18.10 11.36 9.16
CA ARG A 34 -17.01 12.33 8.93
C ARG A 34 -15.62 11.74 9.25
N GLU A 35 -15.52 10.46 9.58
CA GLU A 35 -14.22 9.83 9.90
C GLU A 35 -13.23 9.89 8.74
N LEU A 36 -13.70 9.71 7.49
CA LEU A 36 -12.84 9.85 6.32
C LEU A 36 -12.39 11.30 6.10
N GLU A 37 -13.33 12.24 6.19
CA GLU A 37 -13.04 13.68 6.12
C GLU A 37 -11.94 14.05 7.12
N TYR A 38 -12.10 13.65 8.38
CA TYR A 38 -11.11 13.90 9.43
C TYR A 38 -9.76 13.19 9.16
N ALA A 39 -9.79 11.87 8.94
CA ALA A 39 -8.57 11.08 8.77
C ALA A 39 -7.73 11.55 7.56
N SER A 40 -8.40 11.95 6.47
CA SER A 40 -7.73 12.46 5.26
C SER A 40 -7.06 13.81 5.44
N ARG A 41 -7.34 14.55 6.53
CA ARG A 41 -6.62 15.78 6.89
C ARG A 41 -5.41 15.53 7.79
N GLN A 42 -5.34 14.37 8.45
CA GLN A 42 -4.21 13.99 9.31
C GLN A 42 -3.14 13.20 8.56
N LEU A 43 -3.55 12.48 7.51
CA LEU A 43 -2.71 11.58 6.73
C LEU A 43 -2.59 12.05 5.28
N THR A 44 -1.64 11.49 4.54
CA THR A 44 -1.45 11.82 3.10
C THR A 44 -2.00 10.72 2.19
N SER A 45 -2.28 9.55 2.74
CA SER A 45 -2.92 8.43 2.04
C SER A 45 -3.64 7.49 3.01
N ILE A 46 -4.59 6.71 2.50
CA ILE A 46 -5.23 5.60 3.22
C ILE A 46 -5.33 4.39 2.28
N GLU A 47 -5.06 3.19 2.79
CA GLU A 47 -5.34 1.93 2.11
C GLU A 47 -6.80 1.51 2.38
N ILE A 48 -7.63 1.48 1.34
CA ILE A 48 -9.01 0.99 1.40
C ILE A 48 -8.99 -0.53 1.53
N ASN A 49 -9.47 -1.04 2.67
CA ASN A 49 -9.51 -2.47 2.95
C ASN A 49 -10.89 -3.11 2.72
N GLY A 50 -11.98 -2.31 2.65
CA GLY A 50 -13.33 -2.84 2.46
C GLY A 50 -13.50 -3.63 1.16
N THR A 51 -12.78 -3.23 0.11
CA THR A 51 -12.74 -3.89 -1.21
C THR A 51 -12.19 -5.32 -1.16
N PHE A 52 -11.37 -5.66 -0.16
CA PHE A 52 -10.86 -7.02 0.01
C PHE A 52 -11.96 -8.03 0.34
N TYR A 53 -12.97 -7.60 1.11
CA TYR A 53 -14.03 -8.45 1.63
C TYR A 53 -15.29 -8.43 0.76
N GLY A 54 -15.54 -7.34 0.04
CA GLY A 54 -16.71 -7.22 -0.82
C GLY A 54 -16.65 -6.05 -1.78
N THR A 55 -17.38 -6.19 -2.88
CA THR A 55 -17.53 -5.16 -3.90
C THR A 55 -18.14 -3.90 -3.29
N GLN A 56 -17.56 -2.75 -3.61
CA GLN A 56 -18.06 -1.46 -3.19
C GLN A 56 -18.98 -0.88 -4.27
N ARG A 57 -19.95 -0.07 -3.87
CA ARG A 57 -20.79 0.65 -4.83
C ARG A 57 -19.96 1.71 -5.54
N SER A 58 -20.21 1.89 -6.83
CA SER A 58 -19.60 2.95 -7.64
C SER A 58 -19.70 4.33 -6.98
N ASP A 59 -20.84 4.65 -6.35
CA ASP A 59 -21.05 5.93 -5.64
C ASP A 59 -20.22 6.08 -4.36
N SER A 60 -19.80 4.98 -3.73
CA SER A 60 -18.88 5.06 -2.60
C SER A 60 -17.53 5.64 -3.04
N PHE A 61 -16.99 5.20 -4.19
CA PHE A 61 -15.72 5.70 -4.71
C PHE A 61 -15.77 7.19 -5.05
N ALA A 62 -16.84 7.67 -5.72
CA ALA A 62 -16.99 9.09 -5.99
C ALA A 62 -17.14 9.91 -4.71
N LYS A 63 -17.91 9.42 -3.74
CA LYS A 63 -18.04 10.08 -2.45
C LYS A 63 -16.70 10.19 -1.72
N TRP A 64 -15.90 9.12 -1.69
CA TRP A 64 -14.56 9.16 -1.08
C TRP A 64 -13.61 10.10 -1.80
N TYR A 65 -13.72 10.20 -3.12
CA TYR A 65 -13.01 11.20 -3.90
C TYR A 65 -13.40 12.62 -3.45
N ASP A 66 -14.69 12.92 -3.31
CA ASP A 66 -15.18 14.27 -2.98
C ASP A 66 -14.87 14.68 -1.52
N GLU A 67 -14.86 13.75 -0.57
CA GLU A 67 -14.65 14.05 0.87
C GLU A 67 -13.18 14.33 1.25
N THR A 68 -12.23 13.94 0.40
CA THR A 68 -10.79 14.03 0.69
C THR A 68 -10.15 15.27 0.05
N PRO A 69 -9.04 15.82 0.59
CA PRO A 69 -8.44 17.03 0.04
C PRO A 69 -7.75 16.77 -1.30
N GLU A 70 -7.43 17.84 -2.03
CA GLU A 70 -6.58 17.77 -3.21
C GLU A 70 -5.23 17.12 -2.85
N GLY A 71 -4.71 16.30 -3.76
CA GLY A 71 -3.44 15.62 -3.58
C GLY A 71 -3.47 14.45 -2.58
N PHE A 72 -4.59 14.14 -1.92
CA PHE A 72 -4.75 12.90 -1.15
C PHE A 72 -4.83 11.69 -2.08
N VAL A 73 -4.26 10.54 -1.66
CA VAL A 73 -4.24 9.33 -2.49
C VAL A 73 -4.80 8.13 -1.73
N PHE A 74 -5.61 7.31 -2.38
CA PHE A 74 -6.05 6.02 -1.87
C PHE A 74 -5.24 4.89 -2.49
N ALA A 75 -4.65 4.03 -1.67
CA ALA A 75 -4.35 2.67 -2.13
C ALA A 75 -5.58 1.80 -1.93
N LEU A 76 -5.71 0.72 -2.70
CA LEU A 76 -6.81 -0.22 -2.54
C LEU A 76 -6.26 -1.61 -2.31
N LYS A 77 -6.83 -2.33 -1.35
CA LYS A 77 -6.61 -3.76 -1.22
C LYS A 77 -7.61 -4.49 -2.10
N ALA A 78 -7.12 -5.17 -3.12
CA ALA A 78 -7.95 -5.84 -4.11
C ALA A 78 -8.77 -6.99 -3.51
N PRO A 79 -9.87 -7.44 -4.15
CA PRO A 79 -10.72 -8.50 -3.63
C PRO A 79 -9.97 -9.81 -3.41
N ARG A 80 -10.18 -10.44 -2.24
CA ARG A 80 -9.56 -11.73 -1.93
C ARG A 80 -9.89 -12.83 -2.94
N PHE A 81 -11.04 -12.72 -3.60
CA PHE A 81 -11.47 -13.65 -4.64
C PHE A 81 -10.53 -13.69 -5.85
N ALA A 82 -9.72 -12.65 -6.10
CA ALA A 82 -8.72 -12.68 -7.15
C ALA A 82 -7.44 -13.44 -6.72
N THR A 83 -7.07 -13.38 -5.43
CA THR A 83 -5.74 -13.82 -4.95
C THR A 83 -5.76 -15.09 -4.10
N HIS A 84 -6.90 -15.45 -3.50
CA HIS A 84 -7.05 -16.64 -2.65
C HIS A 84 -7.60 -17.81 -3.47
N ARG A 85 -6.87 -18.15 -4.54
CA ARG A 85 -7.20 -19.22 -5.47
C ARG A 85 -6.12 -20.28 -5.48
N ARG A 86 -6.53 -21.52 -5.81
CA ARG A 86 -5.59 -22.62 -6.07
C ARG A 86 -4.78 -22.33 -7.34
N VAL A 87 -5.48 -21.97 -8.41
CA VAL A 87 -4.91 -21.56 -9.71
C VAL A 87 -5.17 -20.07 -9.87
N LEU A 88 -4.11 -19.26 -9.96
CA LEU A 88 -4.25 -17.81 -10.05
C LEU A 88 -4.66 -17.34 -11.45
N ALA A 89 -4.34 -18.11 -12.49
CA ALA A 89 -4.77 -17.82 -13.86
C ALA A 89 -6.30 -17.69 -14.02
N GLU A 90 -7.09 -18.24 -13.10
CA GLU A 90 -8.55 -18.14 -13.09
C GLU A 90 -9.08 -16.83 -12.46
N ALA A 91 -8.21 -15.89 -12.11
CA ALA A 91 -8.58 -14.64 -11.45
C ALA A 91 -9.24 -13.60 -12.38
N GLY A 92 -9.21 -13.80 -13.71
CA GLY A 92 -9.56 -12.77 -14.71
C GLY A 92 -10.90 -12.09 -14.45
N GLU A 93 -11.98 -12.87 -14.31
CA GLU A 93 -13.31 -12.33 -14.04
C GLU A 93 -13.37 -11.53 -12.72
N SER A 94 -12.59 -11.92 -11.70
CA SER A 94 -12.54 -11.18 -10.43
C SER A 94 -11.80 -9.85 -10.58
N VAL A 95 -10.76 -9.79 -11.41
CA VAL A 95 -10.04 -8.57 -11.76
C VAL A 95 -10.95 -7.63 -12.55
N GLU A 96 -11.62 -8.14 -13.60
CA GLU A 96 -12.56 -7.37 -14.41
C GLU A 96 -13.69 -6.77 -13.59
N ARG A 97 -14.34 -7.59 -12.74
CA ARG A 97 -15.40 -7.14 -11.83
C ARG A 97 -14.92 -6.08 -10.85
N PHE A 98 -13.68 -6.16 -10.39
CA PHE A 98 -13.11 -5.16 -9.50
C PHE A 98 -13.01 -3.79 -10.18
N PHE A 99 -12.47 -3.73 -11.40
CA PHE A 99 -12.41 -2.47 -12.14
C PHE A 99 -13.79 -1.95 -12.55
N ALA A 100 -14.69 -2.84 -12.97
CA ALA A 100 -16.08 -2.51 -13.30
C ALA A 100 -16.90 -1.98 -12.11
N SER A 101 -16.43 -2.17 -10.87
CA SER A 101 -17.15 -1.71 -9.66
C SER A 101 -17.14 -0.19 -9.45
N GLY A 102 -16.36 0.55 -10.23
CA GLY A 102 -16.24 2.00 -10.14
C GLY A 102 -14.95 2.50 -9.47
N VAL A 103 -13.92 1.64 -9.35
CA VAL A 103 -12.60 2.00 -8.80
C VAL A 103 -12.02 3.26 -9.47
N MET A 104 -12.21 3.40 -10.79
CA MET A 104 -11.71 4.53 -11.57
C MET A 104 -12.37 5.87 -11.20
N ARG A 105 -13.46 5.88 -10.42
CA ARG A 105 -14.07 7.13 -9.92
C ARG A 105 -13.22 7.84 -8.86
N LEU A 106 -12.17 7.20 -8.37
CA LEU A 106 -11.12 7.84 -7.57
C LEU A 106 -10.16 8.72 -8.40
N LYS A 107 -10.20 8.64 -9.74
CA LYS A 107 -9.46 9.52 -10.67
C LYS A 107 -7.99 9.70 -10.28
N GLU A 108 -7.49 10.92 -10.17
CA GLU A 108 -6.11 11.22 -9.79
C GLU A 108 -5.75 10.85 -8.34
N LYS A 109 -6.75 10.57 -7.50
CA LYS A 109 -6.57 10.05 -6.14
C LYS A 109 -6.48 8.52 -6.11
N LEU A 110 -6.65 7.83 -7.24
CA LEU A 110 -6.37 6.39 -7.34
C LEU A 110 -4.85 6.16 -7.29
N GLY A 111 -4.41 5.57 -6.19
CA GLY A 111 -3.04 5.10 -5.97
C GLY A 111 -2.88 3.61 -6.31
N PRO A 112 -1.86 2.95 -5.72
CA PRO A 112 -1.57 1.57 -6.04
C PRO A 112 -2.61 0.58 -5.49
N ILE A 113 -2.79 -0.51 -6.22
CA ILE A 113 -3.69 -1.61 -5.89
C ILE A 113 -2.85 -2.77 -5.35
N ASN A 114 -3.06 -3.12 -4.07
CA ASN A 114 -2.41 -4.22 -3.37
C ASN A 114 -3.20 -5.53 -3.55
N TRP A 115 -2.58 -6.49 -4.23
CA TRP A 115 -3.04 -7.86 -4.40
C TRP A 115 -2.38 -8.75 -3.34
N GLN A 116 -3.04 -8.87 -2.17
CA GLN A 116 -2.54 -9.70 -1.08
C GLN A 116 -2.93 -11.17 -1.27
N PHE A 117 -1.94 -12.07 -1.28
CA PHE A 117 -2.12 -13.52 -1.42
C PHE A 117 -2.33 -14.21 -0.07
N ALA A 118 -2.90 -15.41 -0.12
CA ALA A 118 -3.03 -16.29 1.04
C ALA A 118 -1.65 -16.73 1.55
N THR A 119 -1.52 -16.97 2.86
CA THR A 119 -0.29 -17.51 3.48
C THR A 119 0.09 -18.89 2.95
N THR A 120 -0.89 -19.66 2.48
CA THR A 120 -0.70 -21.00 1.91
C THR A 120 -0.29 -20.97 0.43
N LYS A 121 -0.34 -19.81 -0.23
CA LYS A 121 0.05 -19.73 -1.64
C LYS A 121 1.56 -19.81 -1.73
N GLN A 122 2.06 -20.82 -2.44
CA GLN A 122 3.48 -20.96 -2.74
C GLN A 122 3.79 -20.37 -4.12
N PHE A 123 5.05 -19.94 -4.30
CA PHE A 123 5.52 -19.46 -5.58
C PHE A 123 5.58 -20.60 -6.61
N ASN A 124 4.91 -20.39 -7.74
CA ASN A 124 5.05 -21.16 -8.96
C ASN A 124 5.14 -20.12 -10.08
N ALA A 125 6.24 -20.13 -10.84
CA ALA A 125 6.54 -19.06 -11.78
C ALA A 125 5.45 -18.91 -12.87
N GLU A 126 5.00 -20.02 -13.45
CA GLU A 126 4.00 -20.02 -14.52
C GLU A 126 2.63 -19.51 -14.03
N ASP A 127 2.14 -20.04 -12.91
CA ASP A 127 0.84 -19.63 -12.37
C ASP A 127 0.85 -18.18 -11.85
N PHE A 128 1.99 -17.73 -11.30
CA PHE A 128 2.11 -16.35 -10.86
C PHE A 128 2.27 -15.37 -12.03
N GLU A 129 3.02 -15.72 -13.08
CA GLU A 129 3.10 -14.91 -14.30
C GLU A 129 1.73 -14.80 -14.98
N ALA A 130 0.97 -15.91 -15.03
CA ALA A 130 -0.39 -15.90 -15.54
C ALA A 130 -1.29 -14.92 -14.77
N PHE A 131 -1.15 -14.80 -13.44
CA PHE A 131 -1.84 -13.78 -12.66
C PHE A 131 -1.42 -12.36 -13.03
N LEU A 132 -0.11 -12.10 -13.11
CA LEU A 132 0.41 -10.77 -13.45
C LEU A 132 -0.08 -10.32 -14.83
N ALA A 133 -0.22 -11.25 -15.78
CA ALA A 133 -0.74 -10.98 -17.12
C ALA A 133 -2.22 -10.58 -17.15
N LEU A 134 -3.00 -10.89 -16.11
CA LEU A 134 -4.40 -10.47 -15.98
C LEU A 134 -4.55 -9.03 -15.48
N LEU A 135 -3.48 -8.43 -14.94
CA LEU A 135 -3.53 -7.10 -14.35
C LEU A 135 -3.45 -6.03 -15.46
N PRO A 136 -4.48 -5.16 -15.62
CA PRO A 136 -4.49 -4.19 -16.69
C PRO A 136 -3.49 -3.06 -16.40
N PRO A 137 -2.52 -2.77 -17.30
CA PRO A 137 -1.58 -1.67 -17.10
C PRO A 137 -2.28 -0.29 -17.17
N GLU A 138 -3.45 -0.22 -17.81
CA GLU A 138 -4.24 0.98 -18.01
C GLU A 138 -5.73 0.62 -18.03
N VAL A 139 -6.57 1.48 -17.45
CA VAL A 139 -8.04 1.40 -17.51
C VAL A 139 -8.56 2.81 -17.80
N ASP A 140 -9.49 2.96 -18.75
CA ASP A 140 -10.08 4.25 -19.15
C ASP A 140 -9.05 5.37 -19.45
N GLY A 141 -7.92 5.03 -20.07
CA GLY A 141 -6.85 5.98 -20.38
C GLY A 141 -5.96 6.38 -19.18
N GLN A 142 -6.19 5.77 -18.01
CA GLN A 142 -5.42 6.01 -16.79
C GLN A 142 -4.55 4.81 -16.44
N ALA A 143 -3.23 5.03 -16.36
CA ALA A 143 -2.28 4.02 -15.92
C ALA A 143 -2.61 3.52 -14.50
N VAL A 144 -2.55 2.20 -14.31
CA VAL A 144 -2.83 1.55 -13.03
C VAL A 144 -1.54 1.03 -12.41
N ARG A 145 -1.36 1.28 -11.11
CA ARG A 145 -0.20 0.79 -10.35
C ARG A 145 -0.60 -0.44 -9.55
N HIS A 146 0.15 -1.52 -9.71
CA HIS A 146 -0.10 -2.78 -9.01
C HIS A 146 1.02 -3.13 -8.04
N ALA A 147 0.64 -3.60 -6.87
CA ALA A 147 1.53 -4.17 -5.88
C ALA A 147 1.05 -5.57 -5.48
N VAL A 148 1.97 -6.50 -5.23
CA VAL A 148 1.66 -7.86 -4.77
C VAL A 148 2.20 -8.05 -3.37
N GLU A 149 1.37 -8.57 -2.47
CA GLU A 149 1.75 -8.87 -1.10
C GLU A 149 1.71 -10.38 -0.86
N VAL A 150 2.90 -10.96 -0.87
CA VAL A 150 3.13 -12.39 -0.67
C VAL A 150 3.40 -12.69 0.80
N ARG A 151 3.02 -13.88 1.25
CA ARG A 151 3.07 -14.25 2.68
C ARG A 151 3.74 -15.59 2.95
N HIS A 152 4.44 -16.14 1.96
CA HIS A 152 5.14 -17.41 2.04
C HIS A 152 6.58 -17.25 1.55
N ASP A 153 7.54 -17.84 2.26
CA ASP A 153 8.98 -17.72 1.94
C ASP A 153 9.39 -18.30 0.58
N SER A 154 8.54 -19.10 -0.08
CA SER A 154 8.83 -19.61 -1.43
C SER A 154 8.92 -18.48 -2.47
N PHE A 155 8.38 -17.30 -2.14
CA PHE A 155 8.52 -16.09 -2.96
C PHE A 155 9.87 -15.37 -2.76
N LYS A 156 10.71 -15.76 -1.79
CA LYS A 156 12.10 -15.28 -1.70
C LYS A 156 12.97 -15.95 -2.77
N HIS A 157 12.63 -15.71 -4.03
CA HIS A 157 13.21 -16.35 -5.21
C HIS A 157 13.51 -15.32 -6.31
N ALA A 158 14.68 -15.44 -6.95
CA ALA A 158 15.12 -14.47 -7.97
C ALA A 158 14.15 -14.36 -9.16
N ASP A 159 13.58 -15.49 -9.61
CA ASP A 159 12.58 -15.49 -10.69
C ASP A 159 11.30 -14.73 -10.36
N PHE A 160 10.87 -14.75 -9.08
CA PHE A 160 9.73 -13.93 -8.65
C PHE A 160 10.05 -12.44 -8.78
N ILE A 161 11.24 -12.03 -8.37
CA ILE A 161 11.70 -10.63 -8.51
C ILE A 161 11.80 -10.25 -9.99
N ALA A 162 12.32 -11.14 -10.84
CA ALA A 162 12.42 -10.92 -12.27
C ALA A 162 11.05 -10.76 -12.93
N LEU A 163 10.07 -11.57 -12.57
CA LEU A 163 8.68 -11.44 -13.02
C LEU A 163 8.06 -10.12 -12.56
N ALA A 164 8.17 -9.78 -11.27
CA ALA A 164 7.65 -8.52 -10.74
C ALA A 164 8.24 -7.30 -11.47
N ARG A 165 9.56 -7.30 -11.75
CA ARG A 165 10.24 -6.27 -12.55
C ARG A 165 9.74 -6.21 -14.00
N ARG A 166 9.57 -7.37 -14.65
CA ARG A 166 9.10 -7.47 -16.04
C ARG A 166 7.72 -6.82 -16.22
N TYR A 167 6.82 -7.03 -15.25
CA TYR A 167 5.45 -6.51 -15.28
C TYR A 167 5.33 -5.12 -14.62
N GLY A 168 6.41 -4.55 -14.07
CA GLY A 168 6.37 -3.26 -13.38
C GLY A 168 5.51 -3.26 -12.12
N VAL A 169 5.39 -4.42 -11.45
CA VAL A 169 4.56 -4.63 -10.27
C VAL A 169 5.41 -4.54 -9.01
N ALA A 170 5.00 -3.71 -8.06
CA ALA A 170 5.71 -3.55 -6.80
C ALA A 170 5.54 -4.81 -5.93
N VAL A 171 6.62 -5.31 -5.33
CA VAL A 171 6.48 -6.25 -4.21
C VAL A 171 6.26 -5.42 -2.94
N VAL A 172 5.21 -5.74 -2.18
CA VAL A 172 4.92 -5.06 -0.92
C VAL A 172 5.98 -5.44 0.11
N VAL A 173 6.71 -4.43 0.60
CA VAL A 173 7.68 -4.61 1.69
C VAL A 173 6.92 -4.80 2.99
N ALA A 174 6.94 -6.02 3.53
CA ALA A 174 6.38 -6.34 4.83
C ALA A 174 7.42 -6.02 5.94
N GLY A 175 7.27 -4.84 6.56
CA GLY A 175 8.11 -4.39 7.67
C GLY A 175 7.55 -4.81 9.03
N ASP A 176 8.44 -5.11 9.98
CA ASP A 176 8.11 -5.43 11.38
C ASP A 176 7.00 -6.48 11.50
N SER A 177 7.14 -7.57 10.73
CA SER A 177 6.11 -8.59 10.59
C SER A 177 6.72 -9.99 10.56
N GLN A 178 5.88 -11.01 10.72
CA GLN A 178 6.26 -12.42 10.55
C GLN A 178 6.30 -12.88 9.08
N TYR A 179 5.91 -12.03 8.13
CA TYR A 179 5.85 -12.39 6.70
C TYR A 179 7.21 -12.20 6.04
N PRO A 180 7.49 -12.89 4.92
CA PRO A 180 8.73 -12.70 4.16
C PRO A 180 8.96 -11.23 3.84
N GLN A 181 10.10 -10.71 4.26
CA GLN A 181 10.55 -9.38 3.86
C GLN A 181 11.27 -9.47 2.50
N ILE A 182 10.77 -8.70 1.53
CA ILE A 182 11.32 -8.58 0.18
C ILE A 182 11.31 -7.09 -0.16
N ALA A 183 12.44 -6.42 -0.01
CA ALA A 183 12.61 -4.98 -0.23
C ALA A 183 13.17 -4.62 -1.62
N ASP A 184 13.21 -5.59 -2.54
CA ASP A 184 13.64 -5.40 -3.91
C ASP A 184 12.84 -4.30 -4.63
N HIS A 185 13.55 -3.44 -5.35
CA HIS A 185 12.91 -2.49 -6.25
C HIS A 185 12.41 -3.22 -7.52
N THR A 186 11.09 -3.37 -7.63
CA THR A 186 10.44 -4.07 -8.77
C THR A 186 9.53 -3.17 -9.61
N ALA A 187 9.30 -1.92 -9.18
CA ALA A 187 8.42 -0.96 -9.84
C ALA A 187 8.97 0.47 -9.74
N PRO A 188 8.43 1.46 -10.50
CA PRO A 188 8.78 2.87 -10.36
C PRO A 188 8.24 3.52 -9.07
N PHE A 189 7.72 2.72 -8.14
CA PHE A 189 7.25 3.14 -6.83
C PHE A 189 7.54 2.03 -5.80
N VAL A 190 7.52 2.38 -4.52
CA VAL A 190 7.63 1.46 -3.39
C VAL A 190 6.29 1.40 -2.66
N TYR A 191 5.90 0.20 -2.26
CA TYR A 191 4.76 -0.05 -1.38
C TYR A 191 5.27 -0.77 -0.14
N ALA A 192 5.17 -0.14 1.04
CA ALA A 192 5.58 -0.71 2.31
C ALA A 192 4.38 -0.80 3.26
N ARG A 193 4.28 -1.91 3.99
CA ARG A 193 3.34 -2.12 5.09
C ARG A 193 4.13 -2.46 6.33
N ILE A 194 4.11 -1.59 7.33
CA ILE A 194 4.81 -1.80 8.61
C ILE A 194 3.80 -2.26 9.66
N MET A 195 4.14 -3.32 10.41
CA MET A 195 3.20 -4.08 11.23
C MET A 195 3.56 -4.25 12.70
N GLY A 196 4.56 -3.51 13.17
CA GLY A 196 5.15 -3.61 14.50
C GLY A 196 4.63 -2.63 15.54
N THR A 197 3.47 -2.00 15.35
CA THR A 197 2.94 -1.11 16.40
C THR A 197 2.69 -1.88 17.69
N ALA A 198 3.04 -1.29 18.83
CA ALA A 198 2.91 -1.87 20.16
C ALA A 198 2.07 -0.99 21.09
N GLU A 199 1.44 -1.61 22.10
CA GLU A 199 0.62 -0.92 23.11
C GLU A 199 1.47 -0.05 24.05
N THR A 200 2.68 -0.52 24.38
CA THR A 200 3.63 0.15 25.27
C THR A 200 4.20 1.43 24.69
N GLU A 201 4.03 1.65 23.37
CA GLU A 201 4.53 2.82 22.66
C GLU A 201 3.39 3.79 22.38
N ALA A 202 3.49 5.01 22.92
CA ALA A 202 2.42 6.01 22.81
C ALA A 202 2.11 6.39 21.35
N GLN A 203 3.14 6.36 20.47
CA GLN A 203 3.01 6.58 19.03
C GLN A 203 3.02 5.26 18.23
N GLY A 204 2.82 4.12 18.90
CA GLY A 204 2.84 2.79 18.30
C GLY A 204 4.24 2.23 18.07
N TYR A 205 5.25 3.07 17.86
CA TYR A 205 6.65 2.67 17.79
C TYR A 205 7.48 3.57 18.73
N SER A 206 8.68 3.11 19.07
CA SER A 206 9.68 3.95 19.71
C SER A 206 10.14 5.06 18.76
N ASP A 207 10.67 6.15 19.31
CA ASP A 207 11.13 7.29 18.50
C ASP A 207 12.19 6.90 17.47
N ALA A 208 13.14 6.04 17.86
CA ALA A 208 14.19 5.56 16.97
C ALA A 208 13.63 4.72 15.79
N ALA A 209 12.60 3.91 16.03
CA ALA A 209 11.95 3.14 14.96
C ALA A 209 11.16 4.05 14.01
N LEU A 210 10.51 5.10 14.53
CA LEU A 210 9.82 6.10 13.71
C LEU A 210 10.79 6.92 12.85
N ASP A 211 11.94 7.31 13.41
CA ASP A 211 13.01 7.99 12.67
C ASP A 211 13.56 7.09 11.57
N LEU A 212 13.84 5.82 11.88
CA LEU A 212 14.32 4.85 10.92
C LEU A 212 13.33 4.63 9.77
N TRP A 213 12.02 4.52 10.03
CA TRP A 213 11.03 4.36 8.96
C TRP A 213 10.86 5.62 8.10
N ALA A 214 10.99 6.81 8.68
CA ALA A 214 11.00 8.06 7.93
C ALA A 214 12.23 8.14 7.01
N GLU A 215 13.42 7.79 7.53
CA GLU A 215 14.66 7.76 6.76
C GLU A 215 14.57 6.75 5.60
N ARG A 216 14.10 5.53 5.87
CA ARG A 216 13.87 4.50 4.84
C ARG A 216 12.96 5.00 3.73
N ALA A 217 11.89 5.73 4.08
CA ALA A 217 11.00 6.32 3.10
C ALA A 217 11.69 7.39 2.23
N GLN A 218 12.59 8.19 2.79
CA GLN A 218 13.39 9.16 2.03
C GLN A 218 14.42 8.47 1.11
N GLN A 219 15.09 7.43 1.60
CA GLN A 219 16.05 6.66 0.81
C GLN A 219 15.37 5.98 -0.39
N TRP A 220 14.21 5.35 -0.18
CA TRP A 220 13.39 4.80 -1.27
C TRP A 220 12.97 5.87 -2.27
N ALA A 221 12.54 7.04 -1.80
CA ALA A 221 12.12 8.15 -2.66
C ALA A 221 13.30 8.71 -3.50
N ALA A 222 14.51 8.71 -2.94
CA ALA A 222 15.75 9.08 -3.63
C ALA A 222 16.24 8.00 -4.61
N GLY A 223 15.73 6.78 -4.47
CA GLY A 223 16.02 5.66 -5.36
C GLY A 223 16.98 4.61 -4.79
N SER A 224 17.39 4.77 -3.54
CA SER A 224 18.31 3.90 -2.80
C SER A 224 17.57 2.79 -2.07
N THR A 225 18.24 1.65 -1.87
CA THR A 225 17.73 0.55 -1.05
C THR A 225 18.13 0.80 0.41
N PRO A 226 17.21 0.86 1.37
CA PRO A 226 17.56 1.13 2.74
C PRO A 226 18.27 -0.02 3.46
N ASP A 227 19.15 0.34 4.37
CA ASP A 227 19.90 -0.61 5.18
C ASP A 227 19.00 -1.40 6.14
N GLY A 228 19.42 -2.64 6.41
CA GLY A 228 18.73 -3.55 7.31
C GLY A 228 17.39 -4.09 6.79
N LEU A 229 17.09 -3.92 5.49
CA LEU A 229 15.97 -4.58 4.83
C LEU A 229 16.46 -5.72 3.94
N GLU A 230 15.77 -6.85 4.00
CA GLU A 230 16.11 -8.04 3.21
C GLU A 230 15.74 -7.85 1.73
N THR A 231 16.69 -8.16 0.84
CA THR A 231 16.47 -8.24 -0.62
C THR A 231 16.85 -9.62 -1.12
N VAL A 232 16.26 -10.02 -2.24
CA VAL A 232 16.40 -11.36 -2.84
C VAL A 232 17.33 -11.32 -4.06
N ALA A 233 17.24 -10.27 -4.87
CA ALA A 233 18.04 -10.12 -6.07
C ALA A 233 18.81 -8.79 -6.07
N GLU A 234 19.85 -8.72 -6.89
CA GLU A 234 20.65 -7.51 -7.07
C GLU A 234 19.75 -6.30 -7.43
N PRO A 235 20.04 -5.11 -6.87
CA PRO A 235 19.27 -3.91 -7.15
C PRO A 235 19.42 -3.48 -8.63
N PRO A 236 18.47 -2.71 -9.17
CA PRO A 236 18.60 -2.15 -10.50
C PRO A 236 19.88 -1.31 -10.63
N ARG A 237 20.62 -1.46 -11.75
CA ARG A 237 21.87 -0.74 -12.00
C ARG A 237 21.76 0.79 -11.94
N LYS A 238 20.57 1.33 -12.22
CA LYS A 238 20.30 2.77 -12.18
C LYS A 238 19.34 3.08 -11.05
N ALA A 239 19.80 3.91 -10.11
CA ALA A 239 18.92 4.54 -9.15
C ALA A 239 17.99 5.53 -9.88
N SER A 240 16.72 5.53 -9.49
CA SER A 240 15.72 6.47 -9.98
C SER A 240 14.85 6.88 -8.81
N GLN A 241 14.41 8.14 -8.79
CA GLN A 241 13.41 8.57 -7.81
C GLN A 241 12.14 7.71 -7.93
N ARG A 242 11.46 7.51 -6.80
CA ARG A 242 10.25 6.67 -6.71
C ARG A 242 9.20 7.38 -5.86
N ASP A 243 7.93 7.17 -6.22
CA ASP A 243 6.86 7.41 -5.26
C ASP A 243 6.94 6.35 -4.15
N VAL A 244 6.64 6.73 -2.91
CA VAL A 244 6.66 5.81 -1.77
C VAL A 244 5.29 5.81 -1.12
N TYR A 245 4.72 4.63 -0.93
CA TYR A 245 3.47 4.43 -0.21
C TYR A 245 3.75 3.59 1.03
N LEU A 246 3.73 4.20 2.21
CA LEU A 246 4.02 3.56 3.50
C LEU A 246 2.75 3.52 4.34
N TYR A 247 2.30 2.32 4.67
CA TYR A 247 1.09 2.12 5.47
C TYR A 247 1.41 1.47 6.81
N VAL A 248 0.95 2.09 7.90
CA VAL A 248 0.95 1.48 9.23
C VAL A 248 -0.31 0.64 9.41
N ILE A 249 -0.15 -0.67 9.48
CA ILE A 249 -1.26 -1.63 9.46
C ILE A 249 -1.00 -2.77 10.43
N SER A 250 -2.03 -3.54 10.79
CA SER A 250 -1.91 -4.61 11.78
C SER A 250 -1.36 -4.08 13.13
N GLY A 251 -0.36 -4.75 13.74
CA GLY A 251 0.18 -4.44 15.05
C GLY A 251 -0.88 -4.19 16.12
N PHE A 252 -0.57 -3.29 17.07
CA PHE A 252 -1.54 -2.71 17.99
C PHE A 252 -2.31 -1.58 17.30
N LYS A 253 -3.35 -1.97 16.56
CA LYS A 253 -4.11 -1.11 15.63
C LYS A 253 -4.52 0.24 16.19
N VAL A 254 -4.83 0.33 17.49
CA VAL A 254 -5.21 1.58 18.18
C VAL A 254 -4.19 2.70 17.93
N ARG A 255 -2.90 2.36 17.82
CA ARG A 255 -1.80 3.32 17.64
C ARG A 255 -1.39 3.57 16.19
N ASN A 256 -1.97 2.87 15.22
CA ASN A 256 -1.57 3.01 13.80
C ASN A 256 -1.73 4.44 13.26
N PRO A 257 -2.83 5.18 13.55
CA PRO A 257 -2.93 6.58 13.12
C PRO A 257 -1.85 7.47 13.74
N ALA A 258 -1.57 7.30 15.04
CA ALA A 258 -0.53 8.05 15.74
C ALA A 258 0.85 7.80 15.14
N ALA A 259 1.20 6.55 14.84
CA ALA A 259 2.43 6.19 14.15
C ALA A 259 2.52 6.84 12.75
N GLY A 260 1.46 6.77 11.96
CA GLY A 260 1.40 7.37 10.63
C GLY A 260 1.61 8.89 10.66
N MET A 261 0.95 9.58 11.60
CA MET A 261 1.14 11.03 11.82
C MET A 261 2.57 11.36 12.27
N ALA A 262 3.12 10.56 13.18
CA ALA A 262 4.47 10.77 13.70
C ALA A 262 5.55 10.61 12.62
N ILE A 263 5.38 9.69 11.67
CA ILE A 263 6.26 9.56 10.49
C ILE A 263 6.11 10.77 9.57
N ILE A 264 4.87 11.24 9.32
CA ILE A 264 4.64 12.44 8.49
C ILE A 264 5.34 13.66 9.08
N ASP A 265 5.26 13.86 10.40
CA ASP A 265 5.89 15.01 11.06
C ASP A 265 7.42 14.95 10.99
N ARG A 266 8.02 13.76 11.06
CA ARG A 266 9.46 13.56 10.84
C ARG A 266 9.86 13.92 9.41
N LEU A 267 9.10 13.43 8.43
CA LEU A 267 9.33 13.74 7.01
C LEU A 267 9.21 15.24 6.70
N ARG A 268 8.30 15.96 7.37
CA ARG A 268 8.15 17.42 7.23
C ARG A 268 9.31 18.21 7.82
N LYS A 269 9.94 17.72 8.89
CA LYS A 269 11.09 18.39 9.53
C LYS A 269 12.39 18.21 8.73
N ALA A 270 12.48 17.13 7.96
CA ALA A 270 13.69 16.78 7.20
C ALA A 270 13.72 17.34 5.76
N GLY A 271 12.64 17.96 5.28
CA GLY A 271 12.53 18.56 3.94
C GLY A 271 12.39 20.07 3.99
#